data_AF-A0A396H354-F1
#
_entry.id   AF-A0A396H354-F1
#
_cell.length_a   1.000
_cell.length_b   1.000
_cell.length_c   1.000
_cell.angle_alpha   90.00
_cell.angle_beta   90.00
_cell.angle_gamma   90.00
#
_symmetry.space_group_name_H-M   'P 1'
#
loop_
_entity.id
_entity.type
_entity.pdbx_description
1 polymer ?
#
loop_
_entity_poly.entity_id
_entity_poly.type
_entity_poly.pdbx_seq_one_letter_code
_entity_poly.pdbx_strand_id
1 'polypeptide(L)' 'MVGGLIGRCGSNISRIRNESGAMIKVYGGKGEQKHRQIQFGGSAEQVALAKKRVDEYIYDQLIQQPDT' A
#
# COMPACT_ATOMS: atom_id res chain seq x y z
N MET A 1 -9.05 -4.46 13.40
CA MET A 1 -8.72 -3.80 12.11
C MET A 1 -7.22 -3.70 12.00
N VAL A 2 -6.59 -4.60 11.25
CA VAL A 2 -5.19 -4.43 10.87
C VAL A 2 -5.09 -3.10 10.11
N GLY A 3 -4.26 -2.18 10.60
CA GLY A 3 -4.00 -0.92 9.92
C GLY A 3 -3.43 -1.24 8.54
N GLY A 4 -4.29 -1.19 7.52
CA GLY A 4 -3.94 -1.59 6.16
C GLY A 4 -2.86 -0.71 5.54
N LEU A 5 -2.59 -0.90 4.24
CA LEU A 5 -1.55 -0.23 3.44
C LEU A 5 -1.33 1.28 3.71
N ILE A 6 -2.36 2.02 4.12
CA ILE A 6 -2.24 3.45 4.44
C ILE A 6 -1.43 3.68 5.74
N GLY A 7 -1.57 2.82 6.74
CA GLY A 7 -0.97 3.00 8.07
C GLY A 7 -1.66 4.08 8.92
N ARG A 8 -1.23 4.21 10.18
CA ARG A 8 -1.72 5.28 11.09
C ARG A 8 -1.27 6.63 10.54
N CYS A 9 -2.20 7.58 10.43
CA CYS A 9 -1.95 8.91 9.86
C CYS A 9 -1.34 8.90 8.43
N GLY A 10 -1.50 7.81 7.66
CA GLY A 10 -0.91 7.71 6.33
C GLY A 10 0.59 7.40 6.31
N SER A 11 1.19 6.97 7.43
CA SER A 11 2.63 6.76 7.56
C SER A 11 3.20 5.78 6.53
N ASN A 12 2.52 4.67 6.29
CA ASN A 12 3.07 3.55 5.53
C ASN A 12 3.05 3.87 4.04
N ILE A 13 1.91 4.35 3.54
CA ILE A 13 1.81 4.79 2.15
C ILE A 13 2.72 6.00 1.85
N SER A 14 2.93 6.88 2.83
CA SER A 14 3.85 8.01 2.67
C SER A 14 5.30 7.56 2.59
N ARG A 15 5.70 6.55 3.38
CA ARG A 15 7.03 5.94 3.25
C ARG A 15 7.23 5.33 1.85
N ILE A 16 6.26 4.56 1.36
CA ILE A 16 6.36 3.94 0.02
C ILE A 16 6.48 5.02 -1.07
N ARG A 17 5.70 6.10 -0.98
CA ARG A 17 5.82 7.24 -1.91
C ARG A 17 7.22 7.86 -1.87
N ASN A 18 7.75 8.11 -0.67
CA ASN A 18 9.08 8.72 -0.51
C ASN A 18 10.20 7.82 -1.03
N GLU A 19 10.14 6.51 -0.74
CA GLU A 19 11.15 5.54 -1.18
C GLU A 19 11.12 5.30 -2.69
N SER A 20 9.92 5.24 -3.28
CA SER A 20 9.76 4.96 -4.71
C SER A 20 9.83 6.18 -5.60
N GLY A 21 9.60 7.38 -5.05
CA GLY A 21 9.40 8.61 -5.83
C GLY A 21 8.12 8.62 -6.67
N ALA A 22 7.28 7.57 -6.59
CA ALA A 22 6.06 7.46 -7.38
C ALA A 22 4.92 8.27 -6.76
N MET A 23 4.06 8.82 -7.62
CA MET A 23 2.72 9.22 -7.23
C MET A 23 1.90 7.96 -6.93
N ILE A 24 1.34 7.87 -5.73
CA ILE A 24 0.47 6.75 -5.34
C ILE A 24 -0.86 7.29 -4.82
N LYS A 25 -1.97 6.91 -5.44
CA LYS A 25 -3.34 7.22 -4.99
C LYS A 25 -4.04 5.93 -4.57
N VAL A 26 -4.75 5.98 -3.44
CA VAL A 26 -5.49 4.84 -2.90
C VAL A 26 -6.96 5.21 -2.84
N TYR A 27 -7.80 4.41 -3.49
CA TYR A 27 -9.24 4.58 -3.54
C TYR A 27 -9.95 3.39 -2.86
N GLY A 28 -11.18 3.60 -2.39
CA GLY A 28 -11.98 2.56 -1.73
C GLY A 28 -11.61 2.32 -0.26
N GLY A 29 -12.17 1.25 0.32
CA GLY A 29 -11.91 0.85 1.71
C GLY A 29 -12.73 1.58 2.78
N LYS A 30 -13.86 2.20 2.41
CA LYS A 30 -14.90 2.70 3.34
C LYS A 30 -16.24 2.00 3.02
N GLY A 31 -17.02 1.63 4.04
CA GLY A 31 -18.31 0.98 3.87
C GLY A 31 -18.21 -0.47 3.37
N GLU A 32 -19.11 -0.89 2.47
CA GLU A 32 -19.18 -2.26 1.92
C GLU A 32 -18.06 -2.60 0.92
N GLN A 33 -17.31 -1.59 0.45
CA GLN A 33 -16.20 -1.77 -0.49
C GLN A 33 -15.01 -2.43 0.22
N LYS A 34 -14.96 -3.77 0.17
CA LYS A 34 -13.89 -4.60 0.75
C LYS A 34 -12.55 -4.45 0.01
N HIS A 35 -12.56 -4.02 -1.25
CA HIS A 35 -11.35 -3.87 -2.06
C HIS A 35 -10.85 -2.43 -2.06
N ARG A 36 -9.52 -2.29 -2.05
CA ARG A 36 -8.84 -1.00 -2.28
C ARG A 36 -8.23 -1.02 -3.67
N GLN A 37 -8.39 0.06 -4.40
CA GLN A 37 -7.73 0.25 -5.69
C GLN A 37 -6.53 1.19 -5.49
N ILE A 38 -5.39 0.82 -6.08
CA ILE A 38 -4.16 1.61 -6.00
C ILE A 38 -3.79 2.05 -7.42
N GLN A 39 -3.56 3.34 -7.59
CA GLN A 39 -3.08 3.93 -8.83
C GLN A 39 -1.65 4.43 -8.62
N PHE A 40 -0.77 4.05 -9.53
CA PHE A 40 0.63 4.46 -9.56
C PHE A 40 0.87 5.41 -10.74
N GLY A 41 1.74 6.38 -10.56
CA GLY A 41 2.21 7.29 -11.61
C GLY A 41 3.65 7.72 -11.36
N GLY A 42 4.38 8.01 -12.44
CA GLY A 42 5.81 8.29 -12.41
C GLY A 42 6.54 7.60 -13.56
N SER A 43 7.86 7.54 -13.49
CA SER A 43 8.67 6.74 -14.43
C SER A 43 8.42 5.23 -14.22
N ALA A 44 8.79 4.42 -15.21
CA ALA A 44 8.66 2.96 -15.12
C ALA A 44 9.39 2.39 -13.89
N GLU A 45 10.58 2.90 -13.58
CA GLU A 45 11.38 2.49 -12.41
C GLU A 45 10.70 2.86 -11.09
N GLN A 46 10.18 4.09 -10.99
CA GLN A 46 9.44 4.55 -9.80
C GLN A 46 8.19 3.68 -9.58
N VAL A 47 7.43 3.41 -10.64
CA VAL A 47 6.23 2.57 -10.56
C VAL A 47 6.58 1.12 -10.21
N ALA A 48 7.65 0.56 -10.78
CA ALA A 48 8.08 -0.80 -10.48
C ALA A 48 8.50 -0.94 -9.01
N LEU A 49 9.29 0.01 -8.50
CA LEU A 49 9.69 0.04 -7.10
C LEU A 49 8.50 0.22 -6.17
N ALA A 50 7.57 1.12 -6.49
CA ALA A 50 6.35 1.34 -5.71
C ALA A 50 5.49 0.07 -5.62
N LYS A 51 5.29 -0.64 -6.73
CA LYS A 51 4.56 -1.92 -6.75
C LYS A 51 5.22 -2.95 -5.85
N LYS A 52 6.54 -3.15 -6.01
CA LYS A 52 7.32 -4.08 -5.18
C LYS A 52 7.13 -3.81 -3.69
N ARG A 53 7.25 -2.54 -3.26
CA ARG A 53 7.10 -2.15 -1.84
C ARG A 53 5.68 -2.36 -1.31
N VAL A 54 4.67 -2.14 -2.15
CA VAL A 54 3.27 -2.44 -1.79
C VAL A 54 3.07 -3.94 -1.63
N ASP A 55 3.59 -4.75 -2.55
CA ASP A 55 3.46 -6.21 -2.50
C ASP A 55 4.17 -6.80 -1.26
N GLU A 56 5.40 -6.35 -0.98
CA GLU A 56 6.14 -6.71 0.24
C GLU A 56 5.33 -6.38 1.50
N TYR A 57 4.75 -5.17 1.57
CA TYR A 57 3.93 -4.78 2.72
C TYR A 57 2.68 -5.66 2.89
N ILE A 58 2.00 -5.99 1.79
CA ILE A 58 0.82 -6.86 1.81
C ILE A 58 1.22 -8.26 2.28
N TYR A 59 2.32 -8.78 1.77
CA TYR A 59 2.85 -10.09 2.12
C TYR A 59 3.22 -10.18 3.61
N ASP A 60 3.93 -9.17 4.14
CA ASP A 60 4.27 -9.10 5.56
C ASP A 60 3.01 -9.09 6.45
N GLN A 61 1.94 -8.40 6.03
CA GLN A 61 0.67 -8.41 6.76
C GLN A 61 -0.11 -9.73 6.69
N LEU A 62 0.10 -10.53 5.63
CA LEU A 62 -0.50 -11.86 5.51
C LEU A 62 0.23 -12.87 6.40
N ILE A 63 1.57 -12.77 6.50
CA ILE A 63 2.37 -13.68 7.36
C ILE A 63 2.22 -13.35 8.84
N GLN A 64 2.02 -12.08 9.21
CA GLN A 64 1.86 -11.66 10.61
C GLN A 64 0.46 -11.89 11.19
N GLN A 65 -0.46 -12.53 10.45
CA GLN A 65 -1.68 -13.08 11.03
C GLN A 65 -1.40 -14.52 11.47
N PRO A 66 -1.02 -14.79 12.74
CA PRO A 66 -1.12 -16.14 13.25
C PRO A 66 -2.60 -16.53 13.16
N ASP A 67 -2.87 -17.69 12.55
CA ASP A 67 -4.19 -18.29 12.51
C ASP A 67 -4.81 -18.23 13.91
N THR A 68 -5.84 -17.40 14.08
CA THR A 68 -6.66 -17.35 15.30
C THR A 68 -8.09 -17.64 14.92
#